data_AF-A0A926VFR0-F1
#
_entry.id   AF-A0A926VFR0-F1
#
_cell.length_a   1.000
_cell.length_b   1.000
_cell.length_c   1.000
_cell.angle_alpha   90.00
_cell.angle_beta   90.00
_cell.angle_gamma   90.00
#
_symmetry.space_group_name_H-M   'P 1'
#
loop_
_entity.id
_entity.type
_entity.pdbx_description
1 polymer ?
#
loop_
_entity_poly.entity_id
_entity_poly.type
_entity_poly.pdbx_seq_one_letter_code
_entity_poly.pdbx_strand_id
1 'polypeptide(L)' 'MPKPVILCADDESVVLNSLKIQLRNKFKDAFIYEIAESADRAAIDRAKREANLHSYLSKP' A
#
# COMPACT_ATOMS: atom_id res chain seq x y z
N MET A 1 13.57 11.27 8.84
CA MET A 1 12.09 11.26 8.71
C MET A 1 11.66 9.91 8.15
N PRO A 2 10.64 9.23 8.70
CA PRO A 2 10.17 7.97 8.15
C PRO A 2 9.61 8.18 6.74
N LYS A 3 9.99 7.31 5.80
CA LYS A 3 9.48 7.37 4.43
C LYS A 3 7.97 7.10 4.44
N PRO A 4 7.17 7.88 3.68
CA PRO A 4 5.73 7.66 3.59
C PRO A 4 5.42 6.30 2.97
N VAL A 5 4.34 5.68 3.42
CA VAL A 5 3.93 4.33 2.98
C VAL A 5 2.61 4.39 2.22
N ILE A 6 2.54 3.61 1.13
CA ILE A 6 1.32 3.35 0.37
C ILE A 6 0.98 1.88 0.58
N LEU A 7 -0.17 1.62 1.20
CA LEU A 7 -0.72 0.28 1.39
C LEU A 7 -1.81 0.03 0.35
N CYS A 8 -1.62 -0.98 -0.50
CA CYS A 8 -2.63 -1.47 -1.44
C CYS A 8 -3.27 -2.74 -0.87
N ALA A 9 -4.60 -2.76 -0.72
CA ALA A 9 -5.33 -3.94 -0.25
C ALA A 9 -6.46 -4.30 -1.21
N ASP A 10 -6.41 -5.52 -1.75
CA ASP A 10 -7.35 -6.04 -2.75
C ASP A 10 -7.33 -7.57 -2.70
N ASP A 11 -8.47 -8.21 -2.95
CA ASP A 11 -8.61 -9.66 -2.99
C ASP A 11 -8.00 -10.30 -4.27
N GLU A 12 -7.67 -9.48 -5.26
CA GLU A 12 -7.04 -9.89 -6.51
C GLU A 12 -5.55 -9.55 -6.56
N SER A 13 -4.69 -10.55 -6.38
CA SER A 13 -3.22 -10.39 -6.44
C SER A 13 -2.71 -9.83 -7.78
N VAL A 14 -3.43 -10.05 -8.88
CA VAL A 14 -3.10 -9.50 -10.21
C VAL A 14 -3.25 -7.97 -10.22
N VAL A 15 -4.32 -7.45 -9.62
CA VAL A 15 -4.59 -6.01 -9.50
C VAL A 15 -3.49 -5.37 -8.65
N LEU A 16 -3.17 -5.99 -7.51
CA LEU A 16 -2.13 -5.52 -6.59
C LEU A 16 -0.75 -5.42 -7.24
N ASN A 17 -0.36 -6.44 -8.03
CA ASN A 17 0.92 -6.44 -8.73
C ASN A 17 1.00 -5.34 -9.79
N SER A 18 -0.08 -5.14 -10.56
CA SER A 18 -0.16 -4.04 -11.54
C SER A 18 0.00 -2.68 -10.87
N LEU A 19 -0.76 -2.43 -9.79
CA LEU A 19 -0.68 -1.21 -8.99
C LEU A 19 0.72 -0.97 -8.44
N LYS A 20 1.37 -1.99 -7.88
CA LYS A 20 2.74 -1.87 -7.35
C LYS A 20 3.71 -1.40 -8.42
N ILE A 21 3.65 -1.99 -9.62
CA ILE A 21 4.54 -1.63 -10.73
C ILE A 21 4.31 -0.17 -11.14
N GLN A 22 3.05 0.23 -11.33
CA GLN A 22 2.70 1.60 -11.71
C GLN A 22 3.16 2.62 -10.65
N LEU A 23 2.93 2.32 -9.38
CA LEU A 23 3.33 3.17 -8.26
C LEU A 23 4.85 3.28 -8.16
N ARG A 24 5.58 2.16 -8.25
CA ARG A 24 7.05 2.16 -8.27
C ARG A 24 7.62 2.94 -9.44
N ASN A 25 7.02 2.83 -10.63
CA ASN A 25 7.46 3.58 -11.80
C ASN A 25 7.26 5.09 -11.63
N LYS A 26 6.14 5.50 -11.02
CA LYS A 26 5.78 6.91 -10.83
C LYS A 26 6.52 7.57 -9.68
N PHE A 27 6.61 6.89 -8.54
CA PHE A 27 7.08 7.46 -7.29
C PHE A 27 8.44 6.91 -6.82
N LYS A 28 8.96 5.86 -7.46
CA LYS A 28 10.30 5.28 -7.23
C LYS A 28 10.54 5.03 -5.74
N ASP A 29 11.69 5.46 -5.20
CA ASP A 29 12.11 5.21 -3.82
C ASP A 29 11.62 6.28 -2.83
N ALA A 30 10.73 7.18 -3.28
CA ALA A 30 10.13 8.20 -2.41
C ALA A 30 9.11 7.60 -1.43
N PHE A 31 8.52 6.45 -1.75
CA PHE A 31 7.53 5.76 -0.93
C PHE A 31 7.90 4.30 -0.71
N ILE A 32 7.38 3.74 0.39
CA ILE A 32 7.36 2.30 0.64
C ILE A 32 6.02 1.75 0.17
N TYR A 33 6.03 0.63 -0.55
CA TYR A 33 4.83 0.01 -1.11
C TYR A 33 4.55 -1.30 -0.39
N GLU A 34 3.49 -1.32 0.42
CA GLU A 34 3.00 -2.53 1.07
C GLU A 34 1.76 -3.06 0.34
N ILE A 35 1.62 -4.38 0.29
CA ILE A 35 0.53 -5.05 -0.41
C ILE A 35 -0.10 -6.04 0.56
N ALA A 36 -1.43 -6.04 0.65
CA ALA A 36 -2.20 -7.00 1.40
C ALA A 36 -3.26 -7.65 0.50
N GLU A 37 -3.19 -8.97 0.29
CA GLU A 37 -4.18 -9.74 -0.50
C GLU A 37 -5.52 -9.91 0.22
N SER A 38 -5.61 -9.47 1.48
CA SER A 38 -6.87 -9.28 2.17
C SER A 38 -6.90 -7.88 2.77
N ALA A 39 -8.07 -7.23 2.74
CA ALA A 39 -8.31 -6.01 3.49
C ALA A 39 -8.40 -6.32 5.00
N ASP A 40 -7.39 -7.00 5.53
CA ASP A 40 -7.33 -7.31 6.94
C ASP A 40 -7.13 -5.99 7.69
N ARG A 41 -8.12 -5.66 8.53
CA ARG A 41 -8.12 -4.47 9.37
C ARG A 41 -6.82 -4.35 10.17
N ALA A 42 -6.21 -5.48 10.54
CA ALA A 42 -4.92 -5.52 11.20
C ALA A 42 -3.79 -4.91 10.35
N ALA A 43 -3.74 -5.19 9.04
CA ALA A 43 -2.73 -4.63 8.14
C ALA A 43 -2.92 -3.11 7.99
N ILE A 44 -4.17 -2.66 7.89
CA ILE A 44 -4.51 -1.23 7.81
C ILE A 44 -4.12 -0.52 9.12
N ASP A 45 -4.46 -1.10 10.27
CA ASP A 45 -4.19 -0.51 11.58
C ASP A 45 -2.69 -0.48 11.89
N ARG A 46 -1.93 -1.47 11.43
CA ARG A 46 -0.46 -1.47 11.51
C ARG A 46 0.14 -0.38 10.61
N ALA A 47 -0.29 -0.32 9.36
CA ALA A 47 0.18 0.71 8.44
C ALA A 47 -0.16 2.12 8.94
N LYS A 48 -1.30 2.33 9.61
CA LYS A 48 -1.67 3.62 10.23
C LYS A 48 -0.86 3.96 11.49
N ARG A 49 -0.55 2.97 12.33
CA ARG A 49 0.12 3.19 13.63
C ARG A 49 1.64 3.23 13.53
N GLU A 50 2.20 2.37 12.68
CA GLU A 50 3.65 2.12 12.64
C GLU A 50 4.30 2.69 11.38
N ALA A 51 3.55 2.76 10.28
CA ALA A 51 3.99 3.35 9.05
C ALA A 51 3.42 4.76 8.93
N ASN A 52 4.17 5.73 8.39
CA ASN A 52 3.64 7.06 8.14
C ASN A 52 2.69 7.01 6.92
N LEU A 53 1.50 6.44 7.11
CA LEU A 53 0.57 6.09 6.04
C LEU A 53 0.13 7.36 5.31
N HIS A 54 0.46 7.44 4.04
CA HIS A 54 0.16 8.61 3.22
C HIS A 54 -1.21 8.50 2.55
N SER A 55 -1.60 7.30 2.10
CA SER A 55 -2.90 7.05 1.47
C SER A 55 -3.25 5.56 1.52
N TYR A 56 -4.54 5.25 1.65
CA TYR A 56 -5.11 3.90 1.61
C TYR A 56 -6.04 3.81 0.40
N LEU A 57 -5.76 2.87 -0.50
CA LEU A 57 -6.58 2.59 -1.68
C LEU A 57 -7.26 1.23 -1.47
N SER A 58 -8.58 1.24 -1.30
CA SER A 58 -9.44 0.06 -1.37
C SER A 58 -10.39 0.18 -2.57
N LYS A 59 -10.88 -0.95 -3.08
CA LYS A 59 -12.03 -0.96 -4.00
C LYS A 59 -13.21 -0.18 -3.38
N PRO A 60 -14.00 0.54 -4.19
CA PRO A 60 -15.28 1.10 -3.77
C PRO A 60 -16.30 0.01 -3.43
#